data_AF-A0A7C1WSV4-F1
#
_entry.id   AF-A0A7C1WSV4-F1
#
_cell.length_a   1.000
_cell.length_b   1.000
_cell.length_c   1.000
_cell.angle_alpha   90.00
_cell.angle_beta   90.00
_cell.angle_gamma   90.00
#
_symmetry.space_group_name_H-M   'P 1'
#
loop_
_entity.id
_entity.type
_entity.pdbx_description
1 polymer ?
#
loop_
_entity_poly.entity_id
_entity_poly.type
_entity_poly.pdbx_seq_one_letter_code
_entity_poly.pdbx_strand_id
1 'polypeptide(L)'
;MSSQRRPRGSEEVAEELAAALLPIVRRFLSRSTREYSEIEERLASDPDALSDEALLERLESGREEEERMGWCLGVLGAASGCDLLLARRERRALAALLPVVLEALGGRRLEPPARELPEVRPDAGGGWEAPLLVAWIVLRIGVARRADLPIRWALFEHGREQSLYLSAGPGEAGRLAPWLEGAQGGPRELPFVPGARLLAEPDALVLVLPRGTLQPSDSDRSAVGTHP
;
A
#
# COMPACT_ATOMS: atom_id res chain seq x y z
N MET A 1 -25.11 2.80 14.08
CA MET A 1 -23.86 2.36 13.41
C MET A 1 -23.88 0.84 13.39
N SER A 2 -24.23 0.23 12.26
CA SER A 2 -24.32 -1.22 12.13
C SER A 2 -22.91 -1.81 12.12
N SER A 3 -22.56 -2.56 13.16
CA SER A 3 -21.32 -3.35 13.22
C SER A 3 -21.46 -4.51 12.25
N GLN A 4 -21.09 -4.29 10.98
CA GLN A 4 -20.95 -5.39 10.02
C GLN A 4 -19.81 -6.28 10.49
N ARG A 5 -20.15 -7.55 10.76
CA ARG A 5 -19.20 -8.61 11.12
C ARG A 5 -18.16 -8.72 10.01
N ARG A 6 -16.90 -8.34 10.30
CA ARG A 6 -15.84 -8.33 9.30
C ARG A 6 -15.38 -9.76 8.96
N PRO A 7 -14.97 -9.99 7.71
CA PRO A 7 -14.45 -11.28 7.26
C PRO A 7 -13.10 -11.61 7.91
N ARG A 8 -12.97 -12.82 8.46
CA ARG A 8 -11.77 -13.29 9.19
C ARG A 8 -10.43 -13.12 8.42
N GLY A 9 -10.47 -13.10 7.09
CA GLY A 9 -9.25 -13.00 6.29
C GLY A 9 -8.60 -11.61 6.28
N SER A 10 -9.28 -10.53 6.67
CA SER A 10 -8.63 -9.20 6.75
C SER A 10 -7.70 -9.09 7.95
N GLU A 11 -8.04 -9.74 9.06
CA GLU A 11 -7.24 -9.73 10.29
C GLU A 11 -5.91 -10.48 10.07
N GLU A 12 -5.94 -11.66 9.44
CA GLU A 12 -4.73 -12.43 9.11
C GLU A 12 -3.78 -11.64 8.20
N VAL A 13 -4.32 -10.99 7.16
CA VAL A 13 -3.53 -10.13 6.26
C VAL A 13 -2.95 -8.92 7.00
N ALA A 14 -3.73 -8.32 7.90
CA ALA A 14 -3.29 -7.20 8.73
C ALA A 14 -2.19 -7.60 9.70
N GLU A 15 -2.29 -8.76 10.34
CA GLU A 15 -1.28 -9.29 11.25
C GLU A 15 0.05 -9.51 10.54
N GLU A 16 0.02 -10.11 9.34
CA GLU A 16 1.23 -10.32 8.54
C GLU A 16 1.87 -9.00 8.12
N LEU A 17 1.08 -8.06 7.61
CA LEU A 17 1.58 -6.73 7.26
C LEU A 17 2.09 -5.98 8.50
N ALA A 18 1.39 -6.04 9.62
CA ALA A 18 1.81 -5.41 10.86
C ALA A 18 3.16 -5.95 11.34
N ALA A 19 3.39 -7.27 11.25
CA ALA A 19 4.67 -7.87 11.60
C ALA A 19 5.84 -7.29 10.77
N ALA A 20 5.62 -6.99 9.50
CA ALA A 20 6.62 -6.38 8.62
C ALA A 20 6.76 -4.86 8.83
N LEU A 21 5.66 -4.14 9.01
CA LEU A 21 5.62 -2.67 8.98
C LEU A 21 5.82 -2.02 10.35
N LEU A 22 5.38 -2.64 11.45
CA LEU A 22 5.49 -2.06 12.79
C LEU A 22 6.92 -1.69 13.20
N PRO A 23 7.97 -2.47 12.89
CA PRO A 23 9.35 -2.07 13.18
C PRO A 23 9.77 -0.76 12.50
N ILE A 24 9.29 -0.51 11.27
CA ILE A 24 9.56 0.73 10.53
C ILE A 24 8.79 1.88 11.15
N VAL A 25 7.49 1.70 11.37
CA VAL A 25 6.63 2.73 11.99
C VAL A 25 7.18 3.14 13.35
N ARG A 26 7.60 2.19 14.20
CA ARG A 26 8.19 2.49 15.52
C ARG A 26 9.50 3.26 15.41
N ARG A 27 10.36 2.88 14.46
CA ARG A 27 11.63 3.57 14.22
C ARG A 27 11.39 5.00 13.75
N PHE A 28 10.45 5.18 12.83
CA PHE A 28 10.00 6.48 12.35
C PHE A 28 9.51 7.35 13.52
N LEU A 29 8.51 6.89 14.28
CA LEU A 29 7.94 7.65 15.39
C LEU A 29 9.02 8.07 16.41
N SER A 30 9.98 7.18 16.68
CA SER A 30 11.10 7.49 17.59
C SER A 30 12.03 8.55 17.00
N ARG A 31 12.31 8.49 15.69
CA ARG A 31 13.11 9.48 14.97
C ARG A 31 12.40 10.84 14.96
N SER A 32 11.14 10.87 14.53
CA SER A 32 10.35 12.10 14.43
C SER A 32 10.17 12.77 15.78
N THR A 33 9.91 12.01 16.85
CA THR A 33 9.82 12.58 18.22
C THR A 33 11.10 13.32 18.61
N ARG A 34 12.27 12.72 18.34
CA ARG A 34 13.56 13.35 18.63
C ARG A 34 13.75 14.60 17.78
N GLU A 35 13.47 14.50 16.49
CA GLU A 35 13.60 15.58 15.53
C GLU A 35 12.73 16.79 15.88
N TYR A 36 11.46 16.58 16.27
CA TYR A 36 10.63 17.69 16.73
C TYR A 36 11.08 18.28 18.05
N SER A 37 11.63 17.46 18.96
CA SER A 37 12.20 17.97 20.20
C SER A 37 13.41 18.89 19.92
N GLU A 38 14.28 18.50 18.98
CA GLU A 38 15.42 19.33 18.55
C GLU A 38 14.95 20.64 17.90
N ILE A 39 13.89 20.58 17.08
CA ILE A 39 13.30 21.78 16.46
C ILE A 39 12.68 22.69 17.52
N GLU A 40 11.94 22.13 18.48
CA GLU A 40 11.36 22.87 19.61
C GLU A 40 12.45 23.57 20.43
N GLU A 41 13.52 22.87 20.79
CA GLU A 41 14.67 23.44 21.51
C GLU A 41 15.33 24.57 20.71
N ARG A 42 15.54 24.36 19.40
CA ARG A 42 16.09 25.40 18.52
C ARG A 42 15.21 26.63 18.50
N LEU A 43 13.90 26.48 18.30
CA LEU A 43 12.94 27.58 18.26
C LEU A 43 12.82 28.31 19.59
N ALA A 44 12.96 27.60 20.72
CA ALA A 44 13.00 28.21 22.04
C ALA A 44 14.25 29.09 22.25
N SER A 45 15.38 28.73 21.62
CA SER A 45 16.64 29.49 21.70
C SER A 45 16.78 30.59 20.64
N ASP A 46 16.16 30.41 19.48
CA ASP A 46 16.23 31.29 18.31
C ASP A 46 14.86 31.33 17.60
N PRO A 47 13.97 32.27 17.97
CA PRO A 47 12.65 32.40 17.37
C PRO A 47 12.68 32.74 15.87
N ASP A 48 13.78 33.32 15.38
CA ASP A 48 13.93 33.71 13.97
C ASP A 48 14.31 32.51 13.07
N ALA A 49 14.62 31.35 13.67
CA ALA A 49 14.96 30.12 12.96
C ALA A 49 13.86 29.64 11.99
N LEU A 50 12.60 30.07 12.14
CA LEU A 50 11.54 29.79 11.16
C LEU A 50 11.74 30.46 9.80
N SER A 51 12.66 31.42 9.69
CA SER A 51 13.06 32.02 8.41
C SER A 51 14.09 31.17 7.65
N ASP A 52 14.60 30.10 8.28
CA ASP A 52 15.53 29.15 7.67
C ASP A 52 14.78 28.21 6.72
N GLU A 53 15.01 28.38 5.42
CA GLU A 53 14.39 27.58 4.36
C GLU A 53 14.68 26.08 4.54
N ALA A 54 15.86 25.69 5.04
CA ALA A 54 16.20 24.30 5.28
C ALA A 54 15.40 23.70 6.44
N LEU A 55 15.05 24.51 7.46
CA LEU A 55 14.18 24.06 8.55
C LEU A 55 12.74 23.86 8.05
N LEU A 56 12.25 24.75 7.19
CA LEU A 56 10.92 24.64 6.59
C LEU A 56 10.80 23.40 5.69
N GLU A 57 11.79 23.16 4.82
CA GLU A 57 11.84 21.96 3.97
C GLU A 57 11.87 20.67 4.81
N ARG A 58 12.64 20.68 5.90
CA ARG A 58 12.71 19.55 6.85
C ARG A 58 11.36 19.28 7.52
N LEU A 59 10.64 20.33 7.93
CA LEU A 59 9.29 20.22 8.51
C LEU A 59 8.26 19.70 7.49
N GLU A 60 8.32 20.17 6.24
CA GLU A 60 7.43 19.71 5.17
C GLU A 60 7.67 18.23 4.86
N SER A 61 8.93 17.81 4.72
CA SER A 61 9.29 16.41 4.53
C SER A 61 8.83 15.53 5.71
N GLY A 62 9.03 16.00 6.95
CA GLY A 62 8.56 15.32 8.17
C GLY A 62 7.05 15.12 8.17
N ARG A 63 6.29 16.14 7.76
CA ARG A 63 4.83 16.06 7.64
C ARG A 63 4.38 15.02 6.62
N GLU A 64 5.01 14.96 5.44
CA GLU A 64 4.65 13.94 4.43
C GLU A 64 4.90 12.52 4.95
N GLU A 65 6.00 12.30 5.66
CA GLU A 65 6.30 11.01 6.27
C GLU A 65 5.32 10.66 7.41
N GLU A 66 4.91 11.63 8.23
CA GLU A 66 3.88 11.44 9.26
C GLU A 66 2.53 11.04 8.67
N GLU A 67 2.10 11.77 7.63
CA GLU A 67 0.86 11.46 6.92
C GLU A 67 0.91 10.02 6.38
N ARG A 68 2.07 9.60 5.86
CA ARG A 68 2.32 8.23 5.39
C ARG A 68 2.19 7.19 6.50
N MET A 69 2.82 7.43 7.65
CA MET A 69 2.80 6.48 8.78
C MET A 69 1.44 6.43 9.46
N GLY A 70 0.76 7.57 9.59
CA GLY A 70 -0.62 7.66 10.03
C GLY A 70 -1.55 6.83 9.14
N TRP A 71 -1.34 6.87 7.83
CA TRP A 71 -2.07 6.02 6.88
C TRP A 71 -1.79 4.53 7.06
N CYS A 72 -0.52 4.15 7.23
CA CYS A 72 -0.15 2.76 7.49
C CYS A 72 -0.86 2.22 8.75
N LEU A 73 -0.82 2.98 9.85
CA LEU A 73 -1.52 2.63 11.08
C LEU A 73 -3.04 2.62 10.91
N GLY A 74 -3.57 3.55 10.12
CA GLY A 74 -4.98 3.65 9.79
C GLY A 74 -5.50 2.41 9.06
N VAL A 75 -4.80 1.97 8.00
CA VAL A 75 -5.15 0.77 7.22
C VAL A 75 -5.04 -0.50 8.08
N LEU A 76 -3.96 -0.65 8.85
CA LEU A 76 -3.77 -1.80 9.74
C LEU A 76 -4.84 -1.85 10.84
N GLY A 77 -5.07 -0.70 11.51
CA GLY A 77 -6.12 -0.58 12.53
C GLY A 77 -7.49 -0.90 11.94
N ALA A 78 -7.81 -0.33 10.78
CA ALA A 78 -9.07 -0.57 10.09
C ALA A 78 -9.23 -2.05 9.73
N ALA A 79 -8.17 -2.75 9.33
CA ALA A 79 -8.25 -4.18 9.06
C ALA A 79 -8.43 -5.03 10.33
N SER A 80 -7.90 -4.58 11.47
CA SER A 80 -7.98 -5.23 12.79
C SER A 80 -9.21 -4.86 13.63
N GLY A 81 -10.21 -4.18 13.07
CA GLY A 81 -11.44 -3.84 13.82
C GLY A 81 -11.49 -2.43 14.40
N CYS A 82 -10.38 -1.68 14.35
CA CYS A 82 -10.27 -0.33 14.90
C CYS A 82 -10.26 0.71 13.77
N ASP A 83 -11.39 1.37 13.50
CA ASP A 83 -11.43 2.40 12.47
C ASP A 83 -10.70 3.68 12.92
N LEU A 84 -9.38 3.68 12.70
CA LEU A 84 -8.48 4.81 12.94
C LEU A 84 -8.40 5.76 11.73
N LEU A 85 -9.07 5.44 10.62
CA LEU A 85 -9.08 6.31 9.45
C LEU A 85 -10.00 7.52 9.67
N LEU A 86 -10.91 7.47 10.66
CA LEU A 86 -11.69 8.63 11.15
C LEU A 86 -12.34 9.44 10.00
N ALA A 87 -12.88 8.76 8.98
CA ALA A 87 -13.45 9.30 7.74
C ALA A 87 -12.47 9.72 6.62
N ARG A 88 -11.16 9.53 6.77
CA ARG A 88 -10.19 9.73 5.69
C ARG A 88 -10.24 8.56 4.71
N ARG A 89 -10.80 8.80 3.53
CA ARG A 89 -10.63 7.94 2.34
C ARG A 89 -9.61 8.62 1.42
N GLU A 90 -8.33 8.39 1.69
CA GLU A 90 -7.27 9.00 0.90
C GLU A 90 -7.18 8.32 -0.45
N ARG A 91 -7.33 9.13 -1.50
CA ARG A 91 -7.20 8.66 -2.87
C ARG A 91 -5.81 8.09 -3.10
N ARG A 92 -4.80 8.67 -2.46
CA ARG A 92 -3.39 8.29 -2.56
C ARG A 92 -2.95 7.21 -1.57
N ALA A 93 -3.87 6.41 -1.01
CA ALA A 93 -3.54 5.39 -0.02
C ALA A 93 -2.44 4.40 -0.48
N LEU A 94 -2.39 4.03 -1.77
CA LEU A 94 -1.31 3.18 -2.30
C LEU A 94 0.04 3.89 -2.32
N ALA A 95 0.08 5.16 -2.73
CA ALA A 95 1.30 5.97 -2.75
C ALA A 95 1.83 6.24 -1.33
N ALA A 96 0.95 6.26 -0.32
CA ALA A 96 1.35 6.31 1.07
C ALA A 96 1.86 4.94 1.58
N LEU A 97 1.13 3.86 1.34
CA LEU A 97 1.42 2.57 1.98
C LEU A 97 2.60 1.84 1.35
N LEU A 98 2.71 1.80 0.03
CA LEU A 98 3.71 0.97 -0.65
C LEU A 98 5.16 1.37 -0.37
N PRO A 99 5.56 2.65 -0.24
CA PRO A 99 6.93 2.98 0.16
C PRO A 99 7.35 2.34 1.48
N VAL A 100 6.45 2.23 2.46
CA VAL A 100 6.73 1.58 3.75
C VAL A 100 6.92 0.09 3.59
N VAL A 101 6.11 -0.55 2.74
CA VAL A 101 6.26 -1.98 2.38
C VAL A 101 7.59 -2.24 1.68
N LEU A 102 7.97 -1.38 0.75
CA LEU A 102 9.22 -1.51 0.02
C LEU A 102 10.44 -1.29 0.93
N GLU A 103 10.35 -0.38 1.90
CA GLU A 103 11.36 -0.22 2.96
C GLU A 103 11.49 -1.50 3.79
N ALA A 104 10.37 -2.14 4.16
CA ALA A 104 10.36 -3.44 4.87
C ALA A 104 11.05 -4.56 4.08
N LEU A 105 11.00 -4.46 2.75
CA LEU A 105 11.63 -5.38 1.83
C LEU A 105 13.10 -5.03 1.52
N GLY A 106 13.71 -4.10 2.26
CA GLY A 106 15.11 -3.70 2.08
C GLY A 106 15.31 -2.56 1.08
N GLY A 107 14.30 -1.74 0.83
CA GLY A 107 14.40 -0.58 -0.07
C GLY A 107 14.21 -0.91 -1.55
N ARG A 108 13.44 -1.97 -1.84
CA ARG A 108 13.09 -2.34 -3.22
C ARG A 108 12.35 -1.21 -3.94
N ARG A 109 12.34 -1.25 -5.27
CA ARG A 109 11.69 -0.22 -6.10
C ARG A 109 10.46 -0.77 -6.81
N LEU A 110 9.49 0.11 -7.07
CA LEU A 110 8.38 -0.12 -8.00
C LEU A 110 8.72 0.50 -9.36
N GLU A 111 8.27 -0.16 -10.42
CA GLU A 111 8.34 0.36 -11.79
C GLU A 111 6.97 0.20 -12.49
N PRO A 112 6.26 1.28 -12.82
CA PRO A 112 6.57 2.70 -12.58
C PRO A 112 6.69 3.09 -11.09
N PRO A 113 7.26 4.27 -10.76
CA PRO A 113 7.44 4.72 -9.37
C PRO A 113 6.14 4.82 -8.56
N ALA A 114 6.25 4.80 -7.23
CA ALA A 114 5.09 4.80 -6.31
C ALA A 114 4.17 6.02 -6.47
N ARG A 115 4.68 7.18 -6.89
CA ARG A 115 3.88 8.39 -7.13
C ARG A 115 2.92 8.28 -8.32
N GLU A 116 3.13 7.28 -9.18
CA GLU A 116 2.31 7.01 -10.36
C GLU A 116 1.31 5.88 -10.09
N LEU A 117 1.29 5.32 -8.87
CA LEU A 117 0.33 4.30 -8.47
C LEU A 117 -1.10 4.79 -8.65
N PRO A 118 -2.03 3.88 -9.02
CA PRO A 118 -3.42 4.26 -9.15
C PRO A 118 -3.97 4.72 -7.80
N GLU A 119 -4.92 5.64 -7.88
CA GLU A 119 -5.62 6.11 -6.70
C GLU A 119 -6.80 5.19 -6.36
N VAL A 120 -7.08 5.05 -5.08
CA VAL A 120 -8.28 4.37 -4.59
C VAL A 120 -9.46 5.32 -4.73
N ARG A 121 -10.54 4.86 -5.35
CA ARG A 121 -11.71 5.71 -5.46
C ARG A 121 -12.39 5.89 -4.10
N PRO A 122 -12.85 7.10 -3.75
CA PRO A 122 -13.50 7.34 -2.46
C PRO A 122 -14.78 6.53 -2.24
N ASP A 123 -15.42 6.03 -3.28
CA ASP A 123 -16.64 5.22 -3.21
C ASP A 123 -16.38 3.70 -3.20
N ALA A 124 -15.11 3.28 -3.31
CA ALA A 124 -14.72 1.87 -3.33
C ALA A 124 -14.65 1.27 -1.92
N GLY A 125 -15.71 0.60 -1.48
CA GLY A 125 -15.75 -0.12 -0.21
C GLY A 125 -15.54 0.79 1.02
N GLY A 126 -14.78 0.29 2.01
CA GLY A 126 -14.34 1.06 3.17
C GLY A 126 -13.13 1.95 2.92
N GLY A 127 -12.48 1.84 1.75
CA GLY A 127 -11.31 2.61 1.34
C GLY A 127 -9.96 2.08 1.86
N TRP A 128 -9.97 1.04 2.71
CA TRP A 128 -8.75 0.43 3.26
C TRP A 128 -8.46 -0.95 2.65
N GLU A 129 -9.49 -1.60 2.12
CA GLU A 129 -9.43 -3.00 1.71
C GLU A 129 -8.52 -3.19 0.50
N ALA A 130 -8.66 -2.35 -0.53
CA ALA A 130 -7.80 -2.40 -1.71
C ALA A 130 -6.34 -2.07 -1.37
N PRO A 131 -6.01 -0.98 -0.63
CA PRO A 131 -4.65 -0.73 -0.15
C PRO A 131 -4.04 -1.89 0.61
N LEU A 132 -4.79 -2.48 1.55
CA LEU A 132 -4.31 -3.60 2.35
C LEU A 132 -3.95 -4.79 1.46
N LEU A 133 -4.82 -5.15 0.51
CA LEU A 133 -4.55 -6.26 -0.42
C LEU A 133 -3.33 -6.00 -1.29
N VAL A 134 -3.23 -4.82 -1.90
CA VAL A 134 -2.10 -4.49 -2.77
C VAL A 134 -0.79 -4.51 -1.98
N ALA A 135 -0.77 -3.91 -0.79
CA ALA A 135 0.40 -3.93 0.10
C ALA A 135 0.81 -5.35 0.50
N TRP A 136 -0.17 -6.19 0.84
CA TRP A 136 0.08 -7.59 1.15
C TRP A 136 0.67 -8.33 -0.05
N ILE A 137 0.09 -8.20 -1.24
CA ILE A 137 0.61 -8.86 -2.45
C ILE A 137 2.05 -8.40 -2.76
N VAL A 138 2.34 -7.11 -2.64
CA VAL A 138 3.70 -6.57 -2.85
C VAL A 138 4.68 -7.14 -1.81
N LEU A 139 4.30 -7.20 -0.53
CA LEU A 139 5.10 -7.83 0.51
C LEU A 139 5.42 -9.29 0.15
N ARG A 140 4.39 -10.05 -0.25
CA ARG A 140 4.49 -11.47 -0.61
C ARG A 140 5.41 -11.70 -1.81
N ILE A 141 5.28 -10.88 -2.86
CA ILE A 141 6.20 -10.88 -4.01
C ILE A 141 7.63 -10.57 -3.55
N GLY A 142 7.82 -9.53 -2.74
CA GLY A 142 9.14 -9.11 -2.27
C GLY A 142 9.85 -10.15 -1.42
N VAL A 143 9.11 -10.89 -0.59
CA VAL A 143 9.63 -11.99 0.24
C VAL A 143 9.99 -13.22 -0.62
N ALA A 144 9.16 -13.56 -1.60
CA ALA A 144 9.42 -14.72 -2.46
C ALA A 144 10.62 -14.51 -3.39
N ARG A 145 10.80 -13.28 -3.89
CA ARG A 145 11.84 -12.94 -4.88
C ARG A 145 13.24 -12.91 -4.26
N ARG A 146 14.15 -13.68 -4.85
CA ARG A 146 15.57 -13.71 -4.44
C ARG A 146 16.43 -12.56 -5.00
N ALA A 147 16.03 -11.96 -6.11
CA ALA A 147 16.79 -10.91 -6.78
C ALA A 147 16.30 -9.52 -6.38
N ASP A 148 17.22 -8.55 -6.23
CA ASP A 148 16.93 -7.13 -5.97
C ASP A 148 16.47 -6.40 -7.24
N LEU A 149 15.52 -7.01 -7.94
CA LEU A 149 14.92 -6.43 -9.12
C LEU A 149 13.67 -5.63 -8.73
N PRO A 150 13.37 -4.54 -9.46
CA PRO A 150 12.16 -3.77 -9.24
C PRO A 150 10.91 -4.64 -9.41
N ILE A 151 9.88 -4.35 -8.62
CA ILE A 151 8.55 -4.92 -8.78
C ILE A 151 7.84 -4.06 -9.82
N ARG A 152 7.60 -4.63 -11.00
CA ARG A 152 6.87 -3.94 -12.06
C ARG A 152 5.38 -4.03 -11.81
N TRP A 153 4.64 -2.98 -12.15
CA TRP A 153 3.20 -2.99 -12.06
C TRP A 153 2.54 -2.31 -13.26
N ALA A 154 1.30 -2.71 -13.55
CA ALA A 154 0.47 -2.09 -14.58
C ALA A 154 -1.01 -2.27 -14.24
N LEU A 155 -1.84 -1.30 -14.63
CA LEU A 155 -3.29 -1.33 -14.43
C LEU A 155 -3.99 -1.44 -15.79
N PHE A 156 -4.90 -2.40 -15.92
CA PHE A 156 -5.70 -2.62 -17.13
C PHE A 156 -7.19 -2.56 -16.78
N GLU A 157 -8.01 -2.10 -17.73
CA GLU A 157 -9.47 -2.14 -17.61
C GLU A 157 -10.07 -3.17 -18.58
N HIS A 158 -10.96 -4.03 -18.07
CA HIS A 158 -11.64 -5.06 -18.86
C HIS A 158 -13.14 -5.04 -18.58
N GLY A 159 -13.89 -4.24 -19.35
CA GLY A 159 -15.35 -4.16 -19.25
C GLY A 159 -15.85 -3.68 -17.88
N ARG A 160 -16.20 -4.62 -17.00
CA ARG A 160 -16.67 -4.37 -15.62
C ARG A 160 -15.62 -4.64 -14.55
N GLU A 161 -14.41 -4.97 -14.95
CA GLU A 161 -13.31 -5.32 -14.05
C GLU A 161 -12.08 -4.46 -14.34
N GLN A 162 -11.20 -4.37 -13.35
CA GLN A 162 -9.87 -3.76 -13.44
C GLN A 162 -8.85 -4.78 -12.94
N SER A 163 -7.70 -4.88 -13.62
CA SER A 163 -6.64 -5.83 -13.27
C SER A 163 -5.37 -5.08 -12.95
N LEU A 164 -4.89 -5.21 -11.71
CA LEU A 164 -3.56 -4.74 -11.30
C LEU A 164 -2.57 -5.89 -11.42
N TYR A 165 -1.66 -5.78 -12.39
CA TYR A 165 -0.57 -6.72 -12.60
C TYR A 165 0.61 -6.32 -11.73
N LEU A 166 1.19 -7.29 -11.03
CA LEU A 166 2.38 -7.12 -10.19
C LEU A 166 3.38 -8.21 -10.54
N SER A 167 4.55 -7.83 -11.09
CA SER A 167 5.54 -8.81 -11.54
C SER A 167 6.15 -9.56 -10.37
N ALA A 168 6.02 -10.89 -10.38
CA ALA A 168 6.71 -11.78 -9.46
C ALA A 168 8.09 -12.19 -10.02
N GLY A 169 8.26 -12.14 -11.33
CA GLY A 169 9.44 -12.65 -12.03
C GLY A 169 9.31 -14.15 -12.39
N PRO A 170 10.14 -14.66 -13.32
CA PRO A 170 9.94 -15.99 -13.88
C PRO A 170 10.05 -17.11 -12.86
N GLY A 171 9.00 -17.94 -12.78
CA GLY A 171 8.94 -19.09 -11.87
C GLY A 171 8.74 -18.74 -10.40
N GLU A 172 8.68 -17.45 -10.04
CA GLU A 172 8.41 -17.01 -8.66
C GLU A 172 6.89 -17.04 -8.36
N ALA A 173 6.04 -16.86 -9.38
CA ALA A 173 4.59 -16.99 -9.23
C ALA A 173 4.19 -18.40 -8.73
N GLY A 174 4.91 -19.44 -9.16
CA GLY A 174 4.71 -20.81 -8.68
C GLY A 174 5.02 -20.99 -7.17
N ARG A 175 5.88 -20.14 -6.59
CA ARG A 175 6.12 -20.15 -5.14
C ARG A 175 5.03 -19.44 -4.35
N LEU A 176 4.32 -18.55 -5.01
CA LEU A 176 3.14 -17.86 -4.48
C LEU A 176 1.88 -18.73 -4.65
N ALA A 177 1.92 -19.76 -5.51
CA ALA A 177 0.80 -20.66 -5.80
C ALA A 177 0.16 -21.33 -4.56
N PRO A 178 0.89 -21.82 -3.55
CA PRO A 178 0.28 -22.35 -2.32
C PRO A 178 -0.58 -21.32 -1.57
N TRP A 179 -0.38 -20.03 -1.85
CA TRP A 179 -1.16 -18.93 -1.28
C TRP A 179 -2.33 -18.53 -2.17
N LEU A 180 -2.37 -19.00 -3.42
CA LEU A 180 -3.45 -18.78 -4.38
C LEU A 180 -4.40 -19.97 -4.46
N GLU A 181 -3.94 -21.16 -4.06
CA GLU A 181 -4.76 -22.37 -4.09
C GLU A 181 -5.84 -22.36 -3.00
N GLY A 182 -7.02 -21.87 -3.36
CA GLY A 182 -8.26 -22.43 -2.82
C GLY A 182 -8.57 -23.72 -3.57
N ALA A 183 -8.28 -24.88 -2.96
CA ALA A 183 -8.64 -26.26 -3.31
C ALA A 183 -8.50 -26.79 -4.77
N GLN A 184 -8.54 -26.01 -5.86
CA GLN A 184 -8.68 -26.49 -7.24
C GLN A 184 -8.09 -25.56 -8.34
N GLY A 185 -6.99 -24.84 -8.08
CA GLY A 185 -6.23 -24.14 -9.14
C GLY A 185 -6.97 -23.02 -9.91
N GLY A 186 -8.12 -22.57 -9.40
CA GLY A 186 -8.90 -21.45 -9.96
C GLY A 186 -8.60 -20.11 -9.28
N PRO A 187 -9.22 -19.01 -9.74
CA PRO A 187 -9.13 -17.70 -9.12
C PRO A 187 -9.46 -17.76 -7.63
N ARG A 188 -8.59 -17.21 -6.78
CA ARG A 188 -8.90 -17.10 -5.35
C ARG A 188 -9.72 -15.86 -5.08
N GLU A 189 -10.97 -16.04 -4.64
CA GLU A 189 -11.75 -14.94 -4.11
C GLU A 189 -11.12 -14.42 -2.82
N LEU A 190 -10.97 -13.10 -2.73
CA LEU A 190 -10.36 -12.44 -1.59
C LEU A 190 -11.43 -12.10 -0.55
N PRO A 191 -11.23 -12.49 0.72
CA PRO A 191 -12.33 -12.58 1.70
C PRO A 191 -12.96 -11.24 2.10
N PHE A 192 -12.33 -10.10 1.79
CA PHE A 192 -12.74 -8.79 2.27
C PHE A 192 -12.86 -7.69 1.21
N VAL A 193 -12.65 -8.02 -0.06
CA VAL A 193 -13.06 -7.14 -1.17
C VAL A 193 -14.02 -7.93 -2.05
N PRO A 194 -15.34 -7.67 -1.95
CA PRO A 194 -16.33 -8.39 -2.76
C PRO A 194 -16.02 -8.31 -4.25
N GLY A 195 -15.95 -9.46 -4.91
CA GLY A 195 -15.64 -9.57 -6.33
C GLY A 195 -14.15 -9.45 -6.68
N ALA A 196 -13.26 -9.21 -5.69
CA ALA A 196 -11.83 -9.25 -5.93
C ALA A 196 -11.32 -10.69 -6.02
N ARG A 197 -10.45 -10.92 -7.00
CA ARG A 197 -9.86 -12.23 -7.27
C ARG A 197 -8.36 -12.08 -7.47
N LEU A 198 -7.60 -13.06 -7.00
CA LEU A 198 -6.16 -13.12 -7.25
C LEU A 198 -5.86 -14.29 -8.20
N LEU A 199 -5.13 -13.99 -9.27
CA LEU A 199 -4.69 -14.95 -10.28
C LEU A 199 -3.16 -15.05 -10.26
N ALA A 200 -2.64 -16.26 -10.50
CA ALA A 200 -1.23 -16.47 -10.82
C ALA A 200 -1.08 -16.58 -12.34
N GLU A 201 -0.24 -15.72 -12.90
CA GLU A 201 0.31 -15.85 -14.24
C GLU A 201 1.78 -16.30 -14.12
N PRO A 202 2.41 -16.86 -15.17
CA PRO A 202 3.77 -17.42 -15.10
C PRO A 202 4.81 -16.48 -14.46
N ASP A 203 4.69 -15.17 -14.70
CA ASP A 203 5.65 -14.14 -14.28
C ASP A 203 5.04 -13.05 -13.38
N ALA A 204 3.75 -13.14 -13.04
CA ALA A 204 3.01 -12.08 -12.36
C ALA A 204 1.90 -12.59 -11.44
N LEU A 205 1.55 -11.78 -10.45
CA LEU A 205 0.27 -11.88 -9.77
C LEU A 205 -0.69 -10.82 -10.34
N VAL A 206 -1.91 -11.24 -10.63
CA VAL A 206 -2.94 -10.35 -11.17
C VAL A 206 -4.06 -10.23 -10.16
N LEU A 207 -4.17 -9.05 -9.57
CA LEU A 207 -5.28 -8.69 -8.70
C LEU A 207 -6.41 -8.13 -9.57
N VAL A 208 -7.47 -8.91 -9.74
CA VAL A 208 -8.70 -8.49 -10.40
C VAL A 208 -9.62 -7.85 -9.37
N LEU A 209 -10.10 -6.65 -9.67
CA LEU A 209 -10.96 -5.84 -8.83
C LEU A 209 -12.23 -5.45 -9.60
N PRO A 210 -13.36 -5.19 -8.91
CA PRO A 210 -14.51 -4.54 -9.53
C PRO A 210 -14.10 -3.20 -10.14
N ARG A 211 -14.65 -2.88 -11.32
CA ARG A 211 -14.37 -1.57 -11.95
C ARG A 211 -14.77 -0.42 -11.05
N GLY A 212 -13.91 0.59 -11.00
CA GLY A 212 -14.11 1.74 -10.14
C GLY A 212 -13.56 1.54 -8.73
N THR A 213 -12.81 0.46 -8.47
CA THR A 213 -12.04 0.32 -7.23
C THR A 213 -10.81 1.23 -7.27
N LEU A 214 -10.10 1.18 -8.39
CA LEU A 214 -8.90 1.97 -8.66
C LEU A 214 -9.17 2.94 -9.82
N GLN A 215 -8.45 4.04 -9.86
CA GLN A 215 -8.43 4.96 -10.99
C GLN A 215 -6.97 5.33 -11.30
N PRO A 216 -6.61 5.56 -12.57
CA PRO A 216 -5.29 6.10 -12.89
C PRO A 216 -5.03 7.39 -12.12
N SER A 217 -3.79 7.61 -11.68
CA SER A 217 -3.39 8.89 -11.10
C SER A 217 -3.50 10.00 -12.15
N ASP A 218 -3.83 11.22 -11.75
CA ASP A 218 -3.91 12.39 -12.65
C ASP A 218 -2.58 12.65 -13.38
N SER A 219 -1.46 12.21 -12.81
CA SER A 219 -0.13 12.26 -13.41
C SER A 219 0.07 11.31 -14.61
N ASP A 220 -0.86 10.37 -14.87
CA ASP A 220 -0.63 9.31 -15.86
C ASP A 220 -1.90 8.89 -16.63
N ARG A 221 -2.28 9.68 -17.65
CA ARG A 221 -3.22 9.25 -18.69
C ARG A 221 -2.57 8.35 -19.75
N SER A 222 -1.28 8.04 -19.63
CA SER A 222 -0.49 7.35 -20.67
C SER A 222 -0.19 5.88 -20.34
N ALA A 223 -0.24 5.46 -19.06
CA ALA A 223 0.02 4.08 -18.64
C ALA A 223 -1.19 3.14 -18.68
N VAL A 224 -2.35 3.59 -19.16
CA VAL A 224 -3.48 2.69 -19.42
C VAL A 224 -3.19 1.95 -20.74
N GLY A 225 -2.52 0.81 -20.63
CA GLY A 225 -2.37 -0.09 -21.76
C GLY A 225 -3.72 -0.71 -22.11
N THR A 226 -4.17 -0.56 -23.36
CA THR A 226 -5.13 -1.51 -23.94
C THR A 226 -4.35 -2.74 -24.38
N HIS A 227 -4.48 -3.86 -23.65
CA HIS A 227 -4.08 -5.15 -24.21
C HIS A 227 -5.03 -5.48 -25.39
N PRO A 228 -4.51 -6.00 -26.53
CA PRO A 228 -5.33 -6.47 -27.64
C PRO A 228 -6.27 -7.62 -27.26
#